data_AF-G5BEU0-F1
#
_entry.id   AF-G5BEU0-F1
#
_cell.length_a   1.000
_cell.length_b   1.000
_cell.length_c   1.000
_cell.angle_alpha   90.00
_cell.angle_beta   90.00
_cell.angle_gamma   90.00
#
_symmetry.space_group_name_H-M   'P 1'
#
loop_
_entity.id
_entity.type
_entity.pdbx_description
1 polymer ?
#
loop_
_entity_poly.entity_id
_entity_poly.type
_entity_poly.pdbx_seq_one_letter_code
_entity_poly.pdbx_strand_id
1 'polypeptide(L)'
;MFSDIYKIWEIAGGLCLEVEGKMVSRTEGNIDDSLIGGNASAEGPKGEDTKSTVVTGVDIVTNHHLQETSFTKEAYKNYIKDYMKSIKGKLEEQRPERVKPFMTGAPEQIKHILANFKTISSLSVQT
;
A
#
# COMPACT_ATOMS: atom_id res chain seq x y z
N MET A 1 -2.45 3.52 4.91
CA MET A 1 -2.79 2.69 3.75
C MET A 1 -3.15 3.55 2.54
N PHE A 2 -4.17 4.41 2.59
CA PHE A 2 -4.47 5.39 1.54
C PHE A 2 -5.33 6.54 2.09
N SER A 3 -5.58 7.58 1.27
CA SER A 3 -6.49 8.70 1.55
C SER A 3 -7.74 8.65 0.65
N ASP A 4 -8.81 9.34 1.03
CA ASP A 4 -10.07 9.51 0.29
C ASP A 4 -9.96 10.33 -1.02
N ILE A 5 -8.77 10.86 -1.34
CA ILE A 5 -8.51 11.57 -2.61
C ILE A 5 -8.59 10.67 -3.84
N TYR A 6 -8.53 9.34 -3.67
CA TYR A 6 -8.64 8.38 -4.77
C TYR A 6 -10.09 7.99 -5.02
N LYS A 7 -10.36 7.44 -6.21
CA LYS A 7 -11.66 6.79 -6.46
C LYS A 7 -11.71 5.49 -5.67
N ILE A 8 -12.74 5.36 -4.84
CA ILE A 8 -12.93 4.24 -3.92
C ILE A 8 -14.32 3.67 -4.13
N TRP A 9 -14.42 2.34 -4.20
CA TRP A 9 -15.69 1.61 -4.19
C TRP A 9 -15.77 0.65 -3.02
N GLU A 10 -16.95 0.60 -2.40
CA GLU A 10 -17.28 -0.51 -1.51
C GLU A 10 -17.66 -1.74 -2.32
N ILE A 11 -16.92 -2.82 -2.10
CA ILE A 11 -17.17 -4.11 -2.72
C ILE A 11 -17.51 -5.15 -1.65
N ALA A 12 -18.00 -6.31 -2.08
CA ALA A 12 -18.33 -7.42 -1.19
C ALA A 12 -19.29 -7.03 -0.05
N GLY A 13 -20.28 -6.18 -0.34
CA GLY A 13 -21.25 -5.71 0.66
C GLY A 13 -20.63 -4.81 1.74
N GLY A 14 -19.64 -3.98 1.39
CA GLY A 14 -18.96 -3.07 2.32
C GLY A 14 -17.91 -3.75 3.20
N LEU A 15 -17.45 -4.94 2.82
CA LEU A 15 -16.40 -5.69 3.54
C LEU A 15 -15.00 -5.34 3.04
N CYS A 16 -14.86 -4.92 1.78
CA CYS A 16 -13.59 -4.50 1.20
C CYS A 16 -13.75 -3.18 0.45
N LEU A 17 -12.65 -2.43 0.37
CA LEU A 17 -12.56 -1.21 -0.40
C LEU A 17 -11.63 -1.47 -1.59
N GLU A 18 -12.12 -1.18 -2.80
CA GLU A 18 -11.33 -1.17 -4.02
C GLU A 18 -10.91 0.26 -4.32
N VAL A 19 -9.62 0.47 -4.62
CA VAL A 19 -9.04 1.81 -4.84
C VAL A 19 -8.34 1.85 -6.19
N GLU A 20 -8.76 2.77 -7.07
CA GLU A 20 -8.14 2.96 -8.39
C GLU A 20 -6.83 3.73 -8.28
N GLY A 21 -5.72 3.06 -8.57
CA GLY A 21 -4.40 3.70 -8.69
C GLY A 21 -4.03 4.00 -10.15
N LYS A 22 -3.17 5.00 -10.35
CA LYS A 22 -2.63 5.40 -11.65
C LYS A 22 -1.12 5.16 -11.71
N MET A 23 -0.62 4.68 -12.85
CA MET A 23 0.81 4.62 -13.10
C MET A 23 1.36 6.03 -13.31
N VAL A 24 2.35 6.41 -12.50
CA VAL A 24 3.03 7.71 -12.55
C VAL A 24 4.54 7.52 -12.56
N SER A 25 5.24 8.42 -13.24
CA SER A 25 6.70 8.52 -13.22
C SER A 25 7.11 9.83 -12.56
N ARG A 26 8.06 9.76 -11.61
CA ARG A 26 8.63 10.91 -10.91
C ARG A 26 10.14 10.90 -11.08
N THR A 27 10.72 12.07 -11.34
CA THR A 27 12.17 12.22 -11.34
C THR A 27 12.58 12.65 -9.94
N GLU A 28 13.26 11.76 -9.21
CA GLU A 28 13.85 12.06 -7.91
C GLU A 28 15.30 12.54 -8.11
N GLY A 29 15.74 13.48 -7.27
CA GLY A 29 17.12 14.00 -7.30
C GLY A 29 17.37 15.21 -8.19
N ASN A 30 16.33 15.86 -8.72
CA ASN A 30 16.47 17.15 -9.39
C ASN A 30 16.23 18.28 -8.37
N ILE A 31 17.17 18.42 -7.43
CA ILE A 31 17.21 19.63 -6.60
C ILE A 31 18.02 20.62 -7.42
N ASP A 32 17.36 21.65 -7.93
CA ASP A 32 18.09 22.78 -8.51
C ASP A 32 18.95 23.37 -7.39
N ASP A 33 20.27 23.35 -7.54
CA ASP A 33 21.22 23.88 -6.56
C ASP A 33 20.90 25.34 -6.18
N SER A 34 20.15 26.09 -7.02
CA SER A 34 19.67 27.43 -6.70
C SER A 34 18.57 27.47 -5.63
N LEU A 35 17.90 26.35 -5.34
CA LEU A 35 16.87 26.21 -4.31
C LEU A 35 17.45 25.83 -2.94
N ILE A 36 18.69 25.32 -2.87
CA ILE A 36 19.42 25.13 -1.61
C ILE A 36 20.15 26.44 -1.28
N GLY A 37 19.39 27.41 -0.77
CA GLY A 37 19.93 28.70 -0.35
C GLY A 37 20.94 28.61 0.80
N GLY A 38 22.22 28.88 0.50
CA GLY A 38 23.29 29.29 1.44
C GLY A 38 24.23 28.15 1.87
N ASN A 39 25.54 28.19 1.68
CA ASN A 39 26.48 29.30 1.90
C ASN A 39 27.72 29.17 0.97
N ALA A 40 28.08 30.25 0.26
CA ALA A 40 29.18 30.27 -0.70
C ALA A 40 30.53 30.48 0.01
N SER A 41 31.17 29.41 0.50
CA SER A 41 32.60 29.45 0.86
C SER A 41 33.20 28.05 1.04
N ALA A 42 33.54 27.38 -0.05
CA ALA A 42 34.70 26.48 -0.15
C ALA A 42 34.86 26.00 -1.60
N GLU A 43 35.96 26.38 -2.25
CA GLU A 43 36.40 25.76 -3.49
C GLU A 43 36.63 24.26 -3.26
N GLY A 44 35.83 23.43 -3.92
CA GLY A 44 35.99 21.97 -4.02
C GLY A 44 35.63 21.53 -5.44
N PRO A 45 36.23 20.45 -5.97
CA PRO A 45 36.10 20.09 -7.37
C PRO A 45 34.64 19.78 -7.74
N LYS A 46 34.15 20.44 -8.79
CA LYS A 46 32.91 20.11 -9.51
C LYS A 46 32.91 18.62 -9.82
N GLY A 47 32.04 17.88 -9.15
CA GLY A 47 31.94 16.45 -9.34
C GLY A 47 30.76 15.89 -8.59
N GLU A 48 29.55 16.21 -9.03
CA GLU A 48 28.42 15.34 -8.79
C GLU A 48 27.53 15.32 -10.04
N ASP A 49 27.76 14.33 -10.89
CA ASP A 49 26.74 13.77 -11.76
C ASP A 49 25.64 13.22 -10.83
N THR A 50 24.76 14.09 -10.33
CA THR A 50 23.59 13.66 -9.57
C THR A 50 22.71 12.87 -10.53
N LYS A 51 22.84 11.54 -10.49
CA LYS A 51 22.05 10.63 -11.34
C LYS A 51 20.57 10.82 -10.98
N SER A 52 19.88 11.64 -11.77
CA SER A 52 18.43 11.76 -11.73
C SER A 52 17.84 10.36 -11.90
N THR A 53 17.12 9.88 -10.90
CA THR A 53 16.50 8.56 -10.95
C THR A 53 15.02 8.74 -11.23
N VAL A 54 14.55 8.21 -12.37
CA VAL A 54 13.12 8.19 -12.67
C VAL A 54 12.51 6.98 -11.98
N VAL A 55 11.70 7.24 -10.96
CA VAL A 55 10.92 6.22 -10.26
C VAL A 55 9.54 6.15 -10.89
N THR A 56 9.16 4.98 -11.40
CA THR A 56 7.83 4.72 -11.95
C THR A 56 7.09 3.74 -11.06
N GLY A 57 5.83 4.04 -10.72
CA GLY A 57 5.01 3.18 -9.89
C GLY A 57 3.56 3.63 -9.83
N VAL A 58 2.73 2.85 -9.15
CA VAL A 58 1.34 3.23 -8.87
C VAL A 58 1.36 4.40 -7.86
N ASP A 59 0.62 5.46 -8.13
CA ASP A 59 0.54 6.66 -7.31
C ASP A 59 0.19 6.38 -5.85
N ILE A 60 -0.79 5.51 -5.58
CA ILE A 60 -1.16 5.10 -4.22
C ILE A 60 0.03 4.46 -3.49
N VAL A 61 0.76 3.58 -4.20
CA VAL A 61 1.92 2.86 -3.63
C VAL A 61 3.04 3.82 -3.30
N THR A 62 3.38 4.70 -4.24
CA THR A 62 4.48 5.66 -4.11
C THR A 62 4.15 6.76 -3.08
N ASN A 63 2.94 7.30 -3.08
CA ASN A 63 2.52 8.38 -2.18
C ASN A 63 2.38 7.95 -0.72
N HIS A 64 1.98 6.70 -0.48
CA HIS A 64 1.79 6.16 0.87
C HIS A 64 2.93 5.24 1.32
N HIS A 65 4.02 5.19 0.55
CA HIS A 65 5.21 4.38 0.82
C HIS A 65 4.88 2.91 1.09
N LEU A 66 3.88 2.37 0.37
CA LEU A 66 3.48 0.97 0.54
C LEU A 66 4.59 0.04 0.07
N GLN A 67 4.89 -0.97 0.88
CA GLN A 67 5.95 -1.94 0.60
C GLN A 67 5.35 -3.26 0.15
N GLU A 68 5.87 -3.79 -0.95
CA GLU A 68 5.52 -5.14 -1.39
C GLU A 68 6.03 -6.17 -0.38
N THR A 69 5.15 -7.09 0.00
CA THR A 69 5.44 -8.17 0.94
C THR A 69 5.15 -9.49 0.25
N SER A 70 6.18 -10.31 0.13
CA SER A 70 6.04 -11.64 -0.46
C SER A 70 5.53 -12.65 0.56
N PHE A 71 4.53 -13.43 0.18
CA PHE A 71 4.03 -14.55 0.97
C PHE A 71 4.12 -15.85 0.15
N THR A 72 4.38 -16.97 0.82
CA THR A 72 3.94 -18.25 0.27
C THR A 72 2.43 -18.37 0.44
N LYS A 73 1.75 -19.11 -0.43
CA LYS A 73 0.30 -19.31 -0.34
C LYS A 73 -0.12 -19.92 1.01
N GLU A 74 0.73 -20.72 1.63
CA GLU A 74 0.50 -21.29 2.95
C GLU A 74 0.70 -20.26 4.08
N ALA A 75 1.78 -19.48 4.03
CA ALA A 75 2.01 -18.40 4.99
C ALA A 75 0.87 -17.38 4.97
N TYR A 76 0.38 -17.02 3.77
CA TYR A 76 -0.77 -16.13 3.62
C TYR A 76 -2.05 -16.70 4.26
N LYS A 77 -2.34 -18.00 4.05
CA LYS A 77 -3.51 -18.66 4.67
C LYS A 77 -3.48 -18.59 6.20
N ASN A 78 -2.30 -18.80 6.79
CA ASN A 78 -2.15 -18.72 8.24
C ASN A 78 -2.31 -17.27 8.72
N TYR A 79 -1.62 -16.33 8.05
CA TYR A 79 -1.71 -14.90 8.36
C TYR A 79 -3.15 -14.37 8.29
N ILE A 80 -3.85 -14.61 7.19
CA ILE A 80 -5.20 -14.07 6.98
C ILE A 80 -6.20 -14.68 7.97
N LYS A 81 -6.02 -15.94 8.36
CA LYS A 81 -6.86 -16.61 9.37
C LYS A 81 -6.73 -15.91 10.73
N ASP A 82 -5.52 -15.57 11.15
CA ASP A 82 -5.32 -14.88 12.43
C ASP A 82 -5.75 -13.42 12.36
N TYR A 83 -5.53 -12.76 11.22
CA TYR A 83 -6.05 -11.41 10.97
C TYR A 83 -7.58 -11.34 11.02
N MET A 84 -8.28 -12.31 10.43
CA MET A 84 -9.74 -12.42 10.51
C MET A 84 -10.24 -12.54 11.96
N LYS A 85 -9.56 -13.33 12.80
CA LYS A 85 -9.92 -13.45 14.22
C LYS A 85 -9.75 -12.11 14.94
N SER A 86 -8.67 -11.38 14.65
CA SER A 86 -8.43 -10.05 15.22
C SER A 86 -9.53 -9.06 14.83
N ILE A 87 -9.93 -9.03 13.56
CA ILE A 87 -11.04 -8.20 13.10
C ILE A 87 -12.35 -8.61 13.78
N LYS A 88 -12.65 -9.92 13.83
CA LYS A 88 -13.85 -10.43 14.49
C LYS A 88 -13.94 -9.95 15.94
N GLY A 89 -12.86 -10.07 16.71
CA GLY A 89 -12.83 -9.58 18.09
C GLY A 89 -13.10 -8.08 18.20
N LYS A 90 -12.46 -7.25 17.35
CA LYS A 90 -12.74 -5.81 17.30
C LYS A 90 -14.17 -5.47 16.89
N LEU A 91 -14.75 -6.24 15.96
CA LEU A 91 -16.14 -6.07 15.57
C LEU A 91 -17.09 -6.45 16.70
N GLU A 92 -16.82 -7.54 17.44
CA GLU A 92 -17.62 -7.93 18.60
C GLU A 92 -17.64 -6.85 19.68
N GLU A 93 -16.53 -6.14 19.89
CA GLU A 93 -16.42 -5.05 20.86
C GLU A 93 -17.09 -3.74 20.40
N GLN A 94 -16.93 -3.37 19.13
CA GLN A 94 -17.27 -2.01 18.66
C GLN A 94 -18.52 -1.94 17.78
N ARG A 95 -18.78 -2.99 17.01
CA ARG A 95 -19.83 -3.06 15.98
C ARG A 95 -20.36 -4.50 15.84
N PRO A 96 -20.97 -5.07 16.90
CA PRO A 96 -21.33 -6.49 16.96
C PRO A 96 -22.30 -6.89 15.83
N GLU A 97 -23.10 -5.96 15.32
CA GLU A 97 -24.00 -6.16 14.19
C GLU A 97 -23.26 -6.51 12.89
N ARG A 98 -21.99 -6.08 12.73
CA ARG A 98 -21.17 -6.37 11.55
C ARG A 98 -20.48 -7.73 11.59
N VAL A 99 -20.49 -8.43 12.72
CA VAL A 99 -19.80 -9.72 12.90
C VAL A 99 -20.36 -10.78 11.96
N LYS A 100 -21.69 -10.91 11.87
CA LYS A 100 -22.34 -11.90 10.99
C LYS A 100 -22.03 -11.63 9.50
N PRO A 101 -22.26 -10.41 8.96
CA PRO A 101 -21.85 -10.09 7.58
C PRO A 101 -20.38 -10.38 7.30
N PHE A 102 -19.47 -10.02 8.23
CA PHE A 102 -18.04 -10.27 8.07
C PHE A 102 -17.72 -11.77 8.01
N MET A 103 -18.27 -12.57 8.93
CA MET A 103 -18.04 -14.01 8.97
C MET A 103 -18.59 -14.76 7.76
N THR A 104 -19.61 -14.22 7.10
CA THR A 104 -20.18 -14.80 5.88
C THR A 104 -19.40 -14.38 4.63
N GLY A 105 -19.10 -13.08 4.46
CA GLY A 105 -18.54 -12.57 3.20
C GLY A 105 -17.01 -12.59 3.13
N ALA A 106 -16.29 -12.45 4.24
CA ALA A 106 -14.82 -12.44 4.23
C ALA A 106 -14.21 -13.76 3.69
N PRO A 107 -14.72 -14.97 4.02
CA PRO A 107 -14.23 -16.22 3.44
C PRO A 107 -14.27 -16.27 1.91
N GLU A 108 -15.29 -15.67 1.28
CA GLU A 108 -15.41 -15.63 -0.19
C GLU A 108 -14.33 -14.76 -0.82
N GLN A 109 -14.04 -13.61 -0.22
CA GLN A 109 -12.97 -12.72 -0.68
C GLN A 109 -11.60 -13.37 -0.55
N ILE A 110 -11.36 -14.07 0.56
CA ILE A 110 -10.10 -14.82 0.76
C ILE A 110 -9.97 -15.93 -0.27
N LYS A 111 -11.06 -16.63 -0.61
CA LYS A 111 -11.05 -17.64 -1.68
C LYS A 111 -10.68 -17.01 -3.03
N HIS A 112 -11.20 -15.83 -3.35
CA HIS A 112 -10.85 -15.10 -4.57
C HIS A 112 -9.36 -14.73 -4.62
N ILE A 113 -8.82 -14.18 -3.52
CA ILE A 113 -7.39 -13.84 -3.41
C ILE A 113 -6.52 -15.10 -3.56
N LEU A 114 -6.89 -16.20 -2.90
CA LEU A 114 -6.14 -17.46 -2.98
C LEU A 114 -6.17 -18.08 -4.39
N ALA A 115 -7.25 -17.89 -5.15
CA ALA A 115 -7.34 -18.34 -6.53
C ALA A 115 -6.40 -17.54 -7.44
N ASN A 116 -6.28 -16.23 -7.18
CA ASN A 116 -5.47 -15.28 -7.95
C ASN A 116 -4.11 -14.94 -7.30
N PHE A 117 -3.63 -15.78 -6.39
CA PHE A 117 -2.47 -15.47 -5.54
C PHE A 117 -1.19 -15.15 -6.32
N LYS A 118 -1.05 -15.65 -7.55
CA LYS A 118 0.11 -15.36 -8.41
C LYS A 118 0.01 -14.04 -9.17
N THR A 119 -1.19 -13.48 -9.31
CA THR A 119 -1.44 -12.25 -10.08
C THR A 119 -1.65 -11.04 -9.17
N ILE A 120 -1.76 -11.26 -7.85
CA ILE A 120 -1.97 -10.22 -6.85
C ILE A 120 -0.71 -10.08 -6.00
N SER A 121 -0.19 -8.87 -5.91
CA SER A 121 0.87 -8.51 -4.95
C SER A 121 0.26 -8.06 -3.61
N SER A 122 0.87 -8.48 -2.51
CA SER A 122 0.49 -8.01 -1.17
C SER A 122 1.31 -6.78 -0.81
N LEU A 123 0.64 -5.73 -0.32
CA LEU A 123 1.27 -4.47 0.08
C LEU A 123 1.01 -4.21 1.57
N SER A 124 2.01 -3.70 2.30
CA SER A 124 1.89 -3.35 3.72
C SER A 124 2.57 -2.02 4.04
N VAL A 125 2.23 -1.45 5.20
CA VAL A 125 2.96 -0.31 5.78
C VAL A 125 3.96 -0.89 6.78
N GLN A 126 5.24 -0.55 6.67
CA GLN A 126 6.21 -0.88 7.72
C GLN A 126 5.90 -0.05 8.96
N THR A 127 5.77 -0.73 10.10
CA THR A 127 5.65 -0.12 11.44
C THR A 127 7.01 0.15 12.05
#